data_AF-A0A1I6QLS4-F1
#
_entry.id   AF-A0A1I6QLS4-F1
#
_cell.length_a   1.000
_cell.length_b   1.000
_cell.length_c   1.000
_cell.angle_alpha   90.00
_cell.angle_beta   90.00
_cell.angle_gamma   90.00
#
_symmetry.space_group_name_H-M   'P 1'
#
loop_
_entity.id
_entity.type
_entity.pdbx_description
1 polymer ?
#
loop_
_entity_poly.entity_id
_entity_poly.type
_entity_poly.pdbx_seq_one_letter_code
_entity_poly.pdbx_strand_id
1 'polypeptide(L)'
;MRIEIWADVVCPWAYIGKRRLEAALAGWDGERVEVVWRPFRIDPMAPRKAEPLAEWQIDPLADEALSACTPDGLSPVENATRVSRIAADAGLGTPFGAVWRADSGPAHRLIALAHERGGAALQDAVVEEVLKAHFVTARDISDPDVLAEAARAAGFADGGDLLASGAGTDRVREDLLRGKAIGVRSSPTLVAGKRALAGAQSPEAMTAFLRDAADTPPERELPEEVERLRLAESLLDKRDPLGALTLLRPLLADHGTEWSVRVLAARAYYHSAQLERARTELESLTAHSPDDAYLRLLLGRTLERQGRPAEAAPHLRLAAAMRQDEE
;
A
#
# COMPACT_ATOMS: atom_id res chain seq x y z
N MET A 1 1.63 12.25 17.97
CA MET A 1 1.71 11.00 17.18
C MET A 1 1.26 11.17 15.74
N ARG A 2 1.68 10.25 14.87
CA ARG A 2 1.19 10.11 13.49
C ARG A 2 0.27 8.90 13.35
N ILE A 3 -0.80 9.06 12.57
CA ILE A 3 -1.71 7.99 12.16
C ILE A 3 -1.77 7.96 10.65
N GLU A 4 -1.57 6.79 10.09
CA GLU A 4 -1.71 6.55 8.66
C GLU A 4 -3.06 5.90 8.36
N ILE A 5 -3.85 6.49 7.46
CA ILE A 5 -5.09 5.90 6.95
C ILE A 5 -4.79 5.27 5.59
N TRP A 6 -4.69 3.94 5.59
CA TRP A 6 -4.53 3.16 4.38
C TRP A 6 -5.90 2.89 3.77
N ALA A 7 -6.22 3.60 2.70
CA ALA A 7 -7.56 3.56 2.14
C ALA A 7 -7.57 3.74 0.62
N ASP A 8 -8.61 3.20 -0.01
CA ASP A 8 -8.94 3.51 -1.39
C ASP A 8 -10.07 4.55 -1.43
N VAL A 9 -9.97 5.51 -2.33
CA VAL A 9 -10.96 6.60 -2.46
C VAL A 9 -12.27 6.16 -3.13
N VAL A 10 -12.29 4.95 -3.71
CA VAL A 10 -13.52 4.28 -4.16
C VAL A 10 -14.20 3.46 -3.05
N CYS A 11 -13.64 3.44 -1.84
CA CYS A 11 -14.23 2.75 -0.70
C CYS A 11 -15.20 3.67 0.07
N PRO A 12 -16.51 3.38 0.15
CA PRO A 12 -17.45 4.23 0.89
C PRO A 12 -17.12 4.27 2.39
N TRP A 13 -16.58 3.16 2.92
CA TRP A 13 -16.14 3.08 4.31
C TRP A 13 -14.92 3.97 4.60
N ALA A 14 -14.10 4.33 3.60
CA ALA A 14 -13.03 5.30 3.82
C ALA A 14 -13.60 6.68 4.17
N TYR A 15 -14.67 7.11 3.49
CA TYR A 15 -15.30 8.41 3.76
C TYR A 15 -16.08 8.42 5.08
N ILE A 16 -16.82 7.34 5.36
CA ILE A 16 -17.49 7.15 6.65
C ILE A 16 -16.44 7.10 7.78
N GLY A 17 -15.34 6.39 7.55
CA GLY A 17 -14.22 6.28 8.49
C GLY A 17 -13.58 7.63 8.78
N LYS A 18 -13.40 8.49 7.75
CA LYS A 18 -12.93 9.88 7.92
C LYS A 18 -13.80 10.64 8.91
N ARG A 19 -15.12 10.66 8.71
CA ARG A 19 -16.06 11.35 9.61
C ARG A 19 -16.03 10.80 11.04
N ARG A 20 -15.92 9.48 11.20
CA ARG A 20 -15.83 8.86 12.52
C ARG A 20 -14.53 9.20 13.23
N LEU A 21 -13.42 9.28 12.50
CA LEU A 21 -12.13 9.68 13.05
C LEU A 21 -12.13 11.16 13.43
N GLU A 22 -12.69 12.03 12.60
CA GLU A 22 -12.87 13.45 12.91
C GLU A 22 -13.71 13.65 14.17
N ALA A 23 -14.80 12.88 14.33
CA ALA A 23 -15.60 12.89 15.55
C ALA A 23 -14.81 12.43 16.78
N ALA A 24 -13.98 11.39 16.65
CA ALA A 24 -13.10 10.93 17.71
C ALA A 24 -12.04 12.01 18.08
N LEU A 25 -11.45 12.66 17.08
CA LEU A 25 -10.45 13.71 17.25
C LEU A 25 -11.02 15.01 17.83
N ALA A 26 -12.29 15.32 17.57
CA ALA A 26 -12.95 16.49 18.16
C ALA A 26 -13.03 16.44 19.70
N GLY A 27 -13.11 15.22 20.26
CA GLY A 27 -13.10 14.97 21.71
C GLY A 27 -11.74 14.51 22.26
N TRP A 28 -10.68 14.56 21.45
CA TRP A 28 -9.35 14.08 21.82
C TRP A 28 -8.60 15.10 22.68
N ASP A 29 -8.11 14.67 23.84
CA ASP A 29 -7.39 15.48 24.83
C ASP A 29 -5.89 15.12 24.95
N GLY A 30 -5.42 14.14 24.19
CA GLY A 30 -4.02 13.73 24.16
C GLY A 30 -3.15 14.60 23.25
N GLU A 31 -1.95 14.10 22.93
CA GLU A 31 -1.01 14.82 22.08
C GLU A 31 -1.54 15.04 20.64
N ARG A 32 -0.94 15.99 19.93
CA ARG A 32 -1.32 16.31 18.55
C ARG A 32 -1.24 15.08 17.65
N VAL A 33 -2.32 14.83 16.92
CA VAL A 33 -2.42 13.75 15.92
C VAL A 33 -2.20 14.33 14.54
N GLU A 34 -1.18 13.85 13.84
CA GLU A 34 -1.01 14.07 12.40
C GLU A 34 -1.64 12.89 11.64
N VAL A 35 -2.65 13.17 10.82
CA VAL A 35 -3.32 12.16 10.00
C VAL A 35 -2.74 12.20 8.58
N VAL A 36 -2.22 11.08 8.11
CA VAL A 36 -1.63 10.94 6.78
C VAL A 36 -2.38 9.88 5.99
N TRP A 37 -2.82 10.21 4.79
CA TRP A 37 -3.49 9.26 3.90
C TRP A 37 -2.46 8.47 3.09
N ARG A 38 -2.68 7.15 3.00
CA ARG A 38 -1.84 6.21 2.26
C ARG A 38 -2.68 5.43 1.26
N PRO A 39 -2.15 5.17 0.06
CA PRO A 39 -2.91 4.51 -1.00
C PRO A 39 -3.17 3.05 -0.66
N PHE A 40 -4.40 2.61 -0.91
CA PHE A 40 -4.80 1.22 -1.06
C PHE A 40 -5.59 1.10 -2.36
N ARG A 41 -5.54 -0.07 -3.02
CA ARG A 41 -6.35 -0.34 -4.23
C ARG A 41 -7.24 -1.56 -4.02
N ILE A 42 -8.55 -1.33 -3.95
CA ILE A 42 -9.56 -2.39 -3.87
C ILE A 42 -9.69 -3.08 -5.21
N ASP A 43 -9.75 -2.30 -6.30
CA ASP A 43 -9.80 -2.81 -7.67
C ASP A 43 -8.57 -2.34 -8.47
N PRO A 44 -7.46 -3.10 -8.42
CA PRO A 44 -6.30 -2.87 -9.27
C PRO A 44 -6.59 -3.00 -10.77
N MET A 45 -7.72 -3.64 -11.13
CA MET A 45 -8.14 -3.88 -12.51
C MET A 45 -9.27 -2.98 -12.98
N ALA A 46 -9.57 -1.92 -12.23
CA ALA A 46 -10.50 -0.89 -12.66
C ALA A 46 -10.07 -0.33 -14.03
N PRO A 47 -11.02 -0.13 -14.96
CA PRO A 47 -10.72 0.34 -16.29
C PRO A 47 -10.20 1.79 -16.25
N ARG A 48 -9.30 2.12 -17.18
CA ARG A 48 -8.78 3.50 -17.31
C ARG A 48 -9.87 4.52 -17.64
N LYS A 49 -10.85 4.11 -18.43
CA LYS A 49 -12.06 4.88 -18.69
C LYS A 49 -13.12 4.33 -17.75
N ALA A 50 -13.69 5.16 -16.88
CA ALA A 50 -14.71 4.66 -15.97
C ALA A 50 -15.93 4.12 -16.70
N GLU A 51 -16.51 3.10 -16.08
CA GLU A 51 -17.73 2.42 -16.53
C GLU A 51 -18.83 2.61 -15.48
N PRO A 52 -20.11 2.58 -15.88
CA PRO A 52 -21.21 2.60 -14.92
C PRO A 52 -21.09 1.44 -13.91
N LEU A 53 -21.05 1.77 -12.62
CA LEU A 53 -20.86 0.79 -11.54
C LEU A 53 -22.01 -0.23 -11.48
N ALA A 54 -23.24 0.22 -11.78
CA ALA A 54 -24.42 -0.64 -11.76
C ALA A 54 -24.33 -1.81 -12.75
N GLU A 55 -23.67 -1.62 -13.90
CA GLU A 55 -23.49 -2.68 -14.91
C GLU A 55 -22.45 -3.70 -14.43
N TRP A 56 -21.41 -3.24 -13.74
CA TRP A 56 -20.37 -4.11 -13.18
C TRP A 56 -20.84 -4.90 -11.96
N GLN A 57 -21.70 -4.34 -11.10
CA GLN A 57 -22.26 -5.04 -9.94
C GLN A 57 -23.16 -6.24 -10.30
N ILE A 58 -23.53 -6.38 -11.58
CA ILE A 58 -24.28 -7.51 -12.12
C ILE A 58 -23.32 -8.64 -12.58
N ASP A 59 -22.02 -8.37 -12.69
CA ASP A 59 -20.99 -9.36 -13.04
C ASP A 59 -20.70 -10.29 -11.85
N PRO A 60 -20.85 -11.63 -12.00
CA PRO A 60 -20.56 -12.59 -10.93
C PRO A 60 -19.15 -12.50 -10.33
N LEU A 61 -18.15 -12.03 -11.09
CA LEU A 61 -16.78 -11.86 -10.59
C LEU A 61 -16.62 -10.59 -9.73
N ALA A 62 -17.45 -9.58 -9.98
CA ALA A 62 -17.53 -8.36 -9.17
C ALA A 62 -18.23 -8.62 -7.82
N ASP A 63 -19.25 -9.47 -7.85
CA ASP A 63 -20.04 -9.86 -6.67
C ASP A 63 -19.15 -10.52 -5.60
N GLU A 64 -18.22 -11.40 -5.99
CA GLU A 64 -17.29 -12.06 -5.05
C GLU A 64 -16.31 -11.07 -4.38
N ALA A 65 -15.82 -10.06 -5.12
CA ALA A 65 -14.92 -9.03 -4.58
C ALA A 65 -15.63 -8.02 -3.66
N LEU A 66 -16.90 -7.70 -3.96
CA LEU A 66 -17.74 -6.79 -3.17
C LEU A 66 -18.40 -7.49 -1.96
N SER A 67 -18.58 -8.81 -2.02
CA SER A 67 -19.20 -9.63 -0.98
C SER A 67 -18.44 -9.58 0.35
N ALA A 68 -17.11 -9.40 0.32
CA ALA A 68 -16.31 -9.25 1.54
C ALA A 68 -16.72 -8.04 2.42
N CYS A 69 -17.44 -7.06 1.84
CA CYS A 69 -17.96 -5.88 2.54
C CYS A 69 -19.51 -5.89 2.66
N THR A 70 -20.15 -6.98 2.24
CA THR A 70 -21.62 -7.13 2.26
C THR A 70 -21.99 -8.15 3.35
N PRO A 71 -22.80 -7.76 4.35
CA PRO A 71 -23.31 -8.70 5.32
C PRO A 71 -24.09 -9.85 4.66
N ASP A 72 -23.96 -11.06 5.21
CA ASP A 72 -24.66 -12.25 4.71
C ASP A 72 -26.16 -11.99 4.53
N GLY A 73 -26.68 -12.36 3.35
CA GLY A 73 -28.10 -12.30 3.04
C GLY A 73 -28.63 -10.95 2.54
N LEU A 74 -27.77 -9.94 2.32
CA LEU A 74 -28.16 -8.69 1.66
C LEU A 74 -27.83 -8.70 0.17
N SER A 75 -28.76 -8.24 -0.66
CA SER A 75 -28.46 -7.91 -2.06
C SER A 75 -27.56 -6.66 -2.17
N PRO A 76 -26.85 -6.48 -3.30
CA PRO A 76 -26.06 -5.27 -3.54
C PRO A 76 -26.83 -3.95 -3.35
N VAL A 77 -28.11 -3.92 -3.75
CA VAL A 77 -28.98 -2.74 -3.62
C VAL A 77 -29.35 -2.46 -2.16
N GLU A 78 -29.67 -3.50 -1.37
CA GLU A 78 -29.95 -3.36 0.06
C GLU A 78 -28.72 -2.91 0.82
N ASN A 79 -27.54 -3.45 0.48
CA ASN A 79 -26.27 -3.02 1.07
C ASN A 79 -25.96 -1.56 0.72
N ALA A 80 -26.13 -1.15 -0.55
CA ALA A 80 -25.94 0.24 -0.97
C ALA A 80 -26.88 1.20 -0.20
N THR A 81 -28.15 0.83 -0.04
CA THR A 81 -29.13 1.62 0.74
C THR A 81 -28.72 1.72 2.22
N ARG A 82 -28.24 0.62 2.80
CA ARG A 82 -27.72 0.59 4.18
C ARG A 82 -26.51 1.50 4.33
N VAL A 83 -25.53 1.41 3.42
CA VAL A 83 -24.33 2.25 3.44
C VAL A 83 -24.69 3.72 3.29
N SER A 84 -25.60 4.07 2.38
CA SER A 84 -26.06 5.44 2.16
C SER A 84 -26.68 6.05 3.43
N ARG A 85 -27.51 5.28 4.16
CA ARG A 85 -28.06 5.71 5.46
C ARG A 85 -26.97 5.91 6.52
N ILE A 86 -26.02 4.99 6.63
CA ILE A 86 -24.91 5.12 7.59
C ILE A 86 -24.05 6.36 7.27
N ALA A 87 -23.84 6.66 5.99
CA ALA A 87 -23.14 7.86 5.56
C ALA A 87 -23.92 9.14 5.93
N ALA A 88 -25.24 9.14 5.74
CA ALA A 88 -26.10 10.25 6.16
C ALA A 88 -26.05 10.48 7.68
N ASP A 89 -26.11 9.42 8.48
CA ASP A 89 -25.98 9.49 9.95
C ASP A 89 -24.59 10.02 10.38
N ALA A 90 -23.56 9.81 9.54
CA ALA A 90 -22.22 10.35 9.72
C ALA A 90 -22.05 11.79 9.17
N GLY A 91 -23.12 12.44 8.71
CA GLY A 91 -23.11 13.82 8.22
C GLY A 91 -22.70 13.99 6.76
N LEU A 92 -22.66 12.92 5.97
CA LEU A 92 -22.30 12.97 4.54
C LEU A 92 -23.47 13.31 3.60
N GLY A 93 -24.67 13.43 4.16
CA GLY A 93 -25.88 13.82 3.43
C GLY A 93 -26.48 12.71 2.54
N THR A 94 -27.50 13.09 1.78
CA THR A 94 -28.17 12.24 0.80
C THR A 94 -28.39 13.01 -0.51
N PRO A 95 -28.22 12.38 -1.69
CA PRO A 95 -27.81 10.99 -1.90
C PRO A 95 -26.32 10.77 -1.60
N PHE A 96 -25.97 9.55 -1.18
CA PHE A 96 -24.59 9.07 -1.03
C PHE A 96 -24.41 7.74 -1.75
N GLY A 97 -23.46 7.66 -2.68
CA GLY A 97 -23.14 6.46 -3.43
C GLY A 97 -22.31 6.74 -4.68
N ALA A 98 -21.48 5.77 -5.06
CA ALA A 98 -20.71 5.84 -6.30
C ALA A 98 -21.57 5.44 -7.50
N VAL A 99 -21.39 6.12 -8.63
CA VAL A 99 -22.00 5.78 -9.92
C VAL A 99 -21.01 5.15 -10.89
N TRP A 100 -19.70 5.35 -10.65
CA TRP A 100 -18.62 4.97 -11.56
C TRP A 100 -17.71 3.91 -10.95
N ARG A 101 -17.37 2.89 -11.73
CA ARG A 101 -16.19 2.03 -11.48
C ARG A 101 -14.97 2.74 -12.05
N ALA A 102 -14.28 3.51 -11.22
CA ALA A 102 -13.17 4.37 -11.62
C ALA A 102 -11.81 3.81 -11.20
N ASP A 103 -10.79 3.98 -12.04
CA ASP A 103 -9.39 3.78 -11.64
C ASP A 103 -8.99 4.86 -10.62
N SER A 104 -8.73 4.45 -9.38
CA SER A 104 -8.31 5.35 -8.29
C SER A 104 -6.83 5.75 -8.36
N GLY A 105 -6.05 5.17 -9.28
CA GLY A 105 -4.61 5.44 -9.42
C GLY A 105 -4.26 6.93 -9.54
N PRO A 106 -4.87 7.69 -10.48
CA PRO A 106 -4.64 9.13 -10.60
C PRO A 106 -5.02 9.92 -9.34
N ALA A 107 -6.12 9.56 -8.67
CA ALA A 107 -6.53 10.21 -7.42
C ALA A 107 -5.51 9.99 -6.29
N HIS A 108 -4.99 8.77 -6.13
CA HIS A 108 -3.93 8.46 -5.17
C HIS A 108 -2.64 9.26 -5.44
N ARG A 109 -2.29 9.48 -6.72
CA ARG A 109 -1.15 10.32 -7.10
C ARG A 109 -1.38 11.77 -6.71
N LEU A 110 -2.57 12.32 -6.97
CA LEU A 110 -2.91 13.68 -6.56
C LEU A 110 -2.83 13.85 -5.03
N ILE A 111 -3.33 12.88 -4.27
CA ILE A 111 -3.29 12.88 -2.80
C ILE A 111 -1.84 12.83 -2.28
N ALA A 112 -0.98 12.00 -2.88
CA ALA A 112 0.43 11.95 -2.52
C ALA A 112 1.14 13.28 -2.81
N LEU A 113 0.89 13.88 -3.98
CA LEU A 113 1.45 15.18 -4.37
C LEU A 113 0.99 16.31 -3.44
N ALA A 114 -0.27 16.29 -3.00
CA ALA A 114 -0.81 17.25 -2.04
C ALA A 114 -0.07 17.19 -0.70
N HIS A 115 0.25 15.99 -0.22
CA HIS A 115 1.07 15.82 0.99
C HIS A 115 2.49 16.36 0.81
N GLU A 116 3.14 16.07 -0.31
CA GLU A 116 4.47 16.60 -0.62
C GLU A 116 4.49 18.13 -0.70
N ARG A 117 3.42 18.73 -1.24
CA ARG A 117 3.33 20.18 -1.47
C ARG A 117 2.93 20.97 -0.22
N GLY A 118 2.00 20.45 0.58
CA GLY A 118 1.34 21.20 1.66
C GLY A 118 1.11 20.41 2.95
N GLY A 119 1.71 19.23 3.09
CA GLY A 119 1.60 18.39 4.27
C GLY A 119 0.22 17.77 4.48
N ALA A 120 0.01 17.21 5.68
CA ALA A 120 -1.19 16.49 6.06
C ALA A 120 -2.50 17.29 5.86
N ALA A 121 -2.47 18.61 6.10
CA ALA A 121 -3.66 19.45 5.97
C ALA A 121 -4.13 19.60 4.52
N LEU A 122 -3.21 19.86 3.58
CA LEU A 122 -3.54 19.94 2.16
C LEU A 122 -3.94 18.57 1.62
N GLN A 123 -3.26 17.52 2.08
CA GLN A 123 -3.62 16.14 1.74
C GLN A 123 -5.06 15.82 2.14
N ASP A 124 -5.46 16.12 3.38
CA ASP A 124 -6.81 15.83 3.86
C ASP A 124 -7.88 16.59 3.08
N ALA A 125 -7.62 17.87 2.75
CA ALA A 125 -8.52 18.68 1.93
C ALA A 125 -8.71 18.09 0.52
N VAL A 126 -7.64 17.59 -0.10
CA VAL A 126 -7.73 16.92 -1.41
C VAL A 126 -8.48 15.60 -1.31
N VAL A 127 -8.25 14.80 -0.26
CA VAL A 127 -9.00 13.56 -0.02
C VAL A 127 -10.49 13.84 0.13
N GLU A 128 -10.85 14.87 0.91
CA GLU A 128 -12.23 15.33 1.10
C GLU A 128 -12.91 15.64 -0.24
N GLU A 129 -12.28 16.46 -1.10
CA GLU A 129 -12.87 16.82 -2.40
C GLU A 129 -12.93 15.64 -3.39
N VAL A 130 -11.96 14.72 -3.37
CA VAL A 130 -12.00 13.50 -4.19
C VAL A 130 -13.14 12.57 -3.74
N LEU A 131 -13.27 12.33 -2.43
CA LEU A 131 -14.32 11.47 -1.87
C LEU A 131 -15.71 12.08 -2.12
N LYS A 132 -15.85 13.39 -1.95
CA LYS A 132 -17.08 14.12 -2.28
C LYS A 132 -17.40 14.05 -3.77
N ALA A 133 -16.41 14.24 -4.64
CA ALA A 133 -16.58 14.12 -6.09
C ALA A 133 -17.20 12.76 -6.45
N HIS A 134 -16.65 11.69 -5.87
CA HIS A 134 -17.07 10.32 -6.15
C HIS A 134 -18.43 9.94 -5.55
N PHE A 135 -18.65 10.21 -4.25
CA PHE A 135 -19.80 9.67 -3.51
C PHE A 135 -20.97 10.62 -3.34
N VAL A 136 -20.75 11.93 -3.42
CA VAL A 136 -21.80 12.94 -3.18
C VAL A 136 -22.25 13.54 -4.50
N THR A 137 -21.30 13.88 -5.38
CA THR A 137 -21.62 14.44 -6.70
C THR A 137 -21.61 13.43 -7.83
N ALA A 138 -21.34 12.15 -7.54
CA ALA A 138 -21.39 11.04 -8.49
C ALA A 138 -20.53 11.25 -9.76
N ARG A 139 -19.33 11.81 -9.59
CA ARG A 139 -18.39 12.10 -10.69
C ARG A 139 -17.34 11.00 -10.84
N ASP A 140 -16.82 10.92 -12.06
CA ASP A 140 -15.72 10.03 -12.42
C ASP A 140 -14.39 10.61 -11.90
N ILE A 141 -13.80 9.96 -10.90
CA ILE A 141 -12.50 10.37 -10.31
C ILE A 141 -11.28 9.83 -11.08
N SER A 142 -11.50 9.13 -12.19
CA SER A 142 -10.44 8.80 -13.16
C SER A 142 -10.25 9.90 -14.22
N ASP A 143 -11.22 10.82 -14.35
CA ASP A 143 -11.15 11.96 -15.25
C ASP A 143 -10.15 13.04 -14.73
N PRO A 144 -9.12 13.41 -15.52
CA PRO A 144 -8.16 14.45 -15.15
C PRO A 144 -8.79 15.82 -14.83
N ASP A 145 -9.83 16.23 -15.55
CA ASP A 145 -10.50 17.52 -15.31
C ASP A 145 -11.23 17.48 -13.96
N VAL A 146 -11.77 16.32 -13.60
CA VAL A 146 -12.42 16.14 -12.31
C VAL A 146 -11.44 16.24 -11.16
N LEU A 147 -10.27 15.63 -11.31
CA LEU A 147 -9.21 15.70 -10.31
C LEU A 147 -8.58 17.09 -10.21
N ALA A 148 -8.43 17.80 -11.33
CA ALA A 148 -7.95 19.18 -11.34
C ALA A 148 -8.93 20.13 -10.63
N GLU A 149 -10.24 19.93 -10.82
CA GLU A 149 -11.28 20.65 -10.08
C GLU A 149 -11.23 20.36 -8.57
N ALA A 150 -11.13 19.10 -8.17
CA ALA A 150 -11.01 18.70 -6.78
C ALA A 150 -9.74 19.30 -6.13
N ALA A 151 -8.61 19.27 -6.83
CA ALA A 151 -7.36 19.87 -6.37
C ALA A 151 -7.53 21.38 -6.11
N ARG A 152 -8.11 22.12 -7.07
CA ARG A 152 -8.34 23.57 -6.91
C ARG A 152 -9.31 23.88 -5.78
N ALA A 153 -10.39 23.11 -5.63
CA ALA A 153 -11.35 23.28 -4.55
C ALA A 153 -10.70 23.07 -3.16
N ALA A 154 -9.72 22.16 -3.08
CA ALA A 154 -8.92 21.92 -1.87
C ALA A 154 -7.79 22.94 -1.64
N GLY A 155 -7.61 23.93 -2.54
CA GLY A 155 -6.53 24.92 -2.46
C GLY A 155 -5.20 24.46 -3.06
N PHE A 156 -5.16 23.34 -3.78
CA PHE A 156 -3.98 22.82 -4.50
C PHE A 156 -4.03 23.22 -5.99
N ALA A 157 -3.78 24.49 -6.28
CA ALA A 157 -4.00 25.06 -7.62
C ALA A 157 -3.20 24.39 -8.75
N ASP A 158 -1.96 23.99 -8.48
CA ASP A 158 -1.04 23.33 -9.42
C ASP A 158 -1.17 21.79 -9.44
N GLY A 159 -2.09 21.22 -8.65
CA GLY A 159 -2.22 19.77 -8.50
C GLY A 159 -2.58 19.03 -9.79
N GLY A 160 -3.47 19.62 -10.61
CA GLY A 160 -3.84 19.05 -11.91
C GLY A 160 -2.66 18.99 -12.88
N ASP A 161 -1.86 20.06 -12.95
CA ASP A 161 -0.69 20.15 -13.83
C ASP A 161 0.41 19.16 -13.42
N LEU A 162 0.68 19.05 -12.11
CA LEU A 162 1.62 18.06 -11.58
C LEU A 162 1.16 16.62 -11.85
N LEU A 163 -0.14 16.35 -11.73
CA LEU A 163 -0.70 15.04 -12.05
C LEU A 163 -0.51 14.72 -13.55
N ALA A 164 -0.76 15.68 -14.43
CA ALA A 164 -0.58 15.54 -15.87
C ALA A 164 0.89 15.31 -16.27
N SER A 165 1.85 15.84 -15.51
CA SER A 165 3.28 15.66 -15.78
C SER A 165 3.82 14.25 -15.46
N GLY A 166 3.00 13.37 -14.88
CA GLY A 166 3.42 12.03 -14.45
C GLY A 166 3.96 11.96 -13.01
N ALA A 167 3.94 13.08 -12.27
CA ALA A 167 4.45 13.13 -10.90
C ALA A 167 3.69 12.19 -9.95
N GLY A 168 4.34 11.77 -8.86
CA GLY A 168 3.76 10.88 -7.84
C GLY A 168 3.65 9.40 -8.25
N THR A 169 3.97 9.02 -9.49
CA THR A 169 3.82 7.61 -9.97
C THR A 169 4.66 6.63 -9.16
N ASP A 170 5.96 6.90 -9.02
CA ASP A 170 6.85 6.01 -8.27
C ASP A 170 6.56 6.05 -6.77
N ARG A 171 6.21 7.22 -6.23
CA ARG A 171 5.82 7.39 -4.83
C ARG A 171 4.62 6.52 -4.46
N VAL A 172 3.53 6.60 -5.22
CA VAL A 172 2.32 5.79 -4.98
C VAL A 172 2.62 4.30 -5.14
N ARG A 173 3.46 3.93 -6.12
CA ARG A 173 3.90 2.53 -6.27
C ARG A 173 4.65 2.04 -5.04
N GLU A 174 5.59 2.82 -4.51
CA GLU A 174 6.31 2.47 -3.29
C GLU A 174 5.37 2.41 -2.08
N ASP A 175 4.47 3.37 -1.91
CA ASP A 175 3.54 3.39 -0.78
C ASP A 175 2.60 2.18 -0.81
N LEU A 176 2.06 1.78 -1.97
CA LEU A 176 1.27 0.54 -2.10
C LEU A 176 2.06 -0.71 -1.66
N LEU A 177 3.34 -0.78 -2.02
CA LEU A 177 4.24 -1.86 -1.59
C LEU A 177 4.53 -1.81 -0.09
N ARG A 178 4.68 -0.61 0.49
CA ARG A 178 4.81 -0.43 1.94
C ARG A 178 3.59 -0.97 2.66
N GLY A 179 2.38 -0.63 2.22
CA GLY A 179 1.12 -1.14 2.79
C GLY A 179 1.05 -2.66 2.78
N LYS A 180 1.43 -3.28 1.65
CA LYS A 180 1.52 -4.74 1.52
C LYS A 180 2.56 -5.34 2.47
N ALA A 181 3.73 -4.72 2.58
CA ALA A 181 4.83 -5.18 3.46
C ALA A 181 4.42 -5.16 4.94
N ILE A 182 3.80 -4.07 5.41
CA ILE A 182 3.31 -3.98 6.80
C ILE A 182 2.04 -4.80 7.06
N GLY A 183 1.46 -5.41 6.02
CA GLY A 183 0.35 -6.35 6.14
C GLY A 183 -1.04 -5.73 6.12
N VAL A 184 -1.20 -4.52 5.59
CA VAL A 184 -2.52 -3.94 5.31
C VAL A 184 -3.24 -4.79 4.25
N ARG A 185 -4.49 -5.17 4.54
CA ARG A 185 -5.29 -6.07 3.69
C ARG A 185 -6.66 -5.51 3.31
N SER A 186 -7.09 -4.43 3.94
CA SER A 186 -8.42 -3.86 3.71
C SER A 186 -8.41 -2.34 3.82
N SER A 187 -9.40 -1.72 3.16
CA SER A 187 -9.65 -0.28 3.22
C SER A 187 -10.94 0.01 4.01
N PRO A 188 -10.94 1.03 4.90
CA PRO A 188 -9.76 1.70 5.44
C PRO A 188 -9.05 0.82 6.50
N THR A 189 -7.75 1.00 6.70
CA THR A 189 -7.01 0.52 7.88
C THR A 189 -6.25 1.68 8.48
N LEU A 190 -6.46 1.98 9.76
CA LEU A 190 -5.69 2.98 10.51
C LEU A 190 -4.45 2.30 11.08
N VAL A 191 -3.28 2.92 10.93
CA VAL A 191 -2.00 2.41 11.44
C VAL A 191 -1.33 3.47 12.30
N ALA A 192 -0.88 3.08 13.49
CA ALA A 192 -0.10 3.91 14.41
C ALA A 192 1.05 3.08 14.99
N GLY A 193 2.27 3.32 14.50
CA GLY A 193 3.42 2.45 14.78
C GLY A 193 3.12 0.99 14.36
N LYS A 194 3.23 0.05 15.29
CA LYS A 194 2.94 -1.38 15.08
C LYS A 194 1.47 -1.78 15.20
N ARG A 195 0.58 -0.83 15.51
CA ARG A 195 -0.84 -1.10 15.73
C ARG A 195 -1.62 -0.82 14.46
N ALA A 196 -2.65 -1.62 14.24
CA ALA A 196 -3.57 -1.45 13.14
C ALA A 196 -5.01 -1.63 13.59
N LEU A 197 -5.91 -0.80 13.09
CA LEU A 197 -7.36 -0.89 13.27
C LEU A 197 -8.02 -0.96 11.89
N ALA A 198 -8.51 -2.15 11.53
CA ALA A 198 -9.13 -2.38 10.23
C ALA A 198 -10.61 -1.97 10.23
N GLY A 199 -11.05 -1.37 9.12
CA GLY A 199 -12.40 -0.94 8.86
C GLY A 199 -12.76 0.43 9.46
N ALA A 200 -13.91 0.96 9.03
CA ALA A 200 -14.49 2.17 9.57
C ALA A 200 -15.13 1.87 10.94
N GLN A 201 -14.34 1.71 11.99
CA GLN A 201 -14.82 1.43 13.34
C GLN A 201 -15.64 2.60 13.93
N SER A 202 -16.33 2.38 15.05
CA SER A 202 -17.09 3.45 15.70
C SER A 202 -16.16 4.55 16.25
N PRO A 203 -16.65 5.79 16.46
CA PRO A 203 -15.86 6.85 17.09
C PRO A 203 -15.25 6.43 18.44
N GLU A 204 -15.97 5.64 19.25
CA GLU A 204 -15.48 5.15 20.55
C GLU A 204 -14.30 4.19 20.39
N ALA A 205 -14.40 3.26 19.43
CA ALA A 205 -13.31 2.33 19.10
C ALA A 205 -12.09 3.06 18.53
N MET A 206 -12.32 4.10 17.70
CA MET A 206 -11.25 4.97 17.20
C MET A 206 -10.58 5.72 18.35
N THR A 207 -11.33 6.32 19.28
CA THR A 207 -10.78 6.97 20.47
C THR A 207 -9.98 6.00 21.34
N ALA A 208 -10.46 4.76 21.53
CA ALA A 208 -9.71 3.74 22.25
C ALA A 208 -8.38 3.41 21.56
N PHE A 209 -8.37 3.29 20.23
CA PHE A 209 -7.16 3.12 19.44
C PHE A 209 -6.20 4.31 19.56
N LEU A 210 -6.72 5.55 19.55
CA LEU A 210 -5.90 6.75 19.77
C LEU A 210 -5.20 6.73 21.14
N ARG A 211 -5.92 6.36 22.21
CA ARG A 211 -5.33 6.23 23.56
C ARG A 211 -4.23 5.17 23.60
N ASP A 212 -4.53 3.97 23.13
CA ASP A 212 -3.56 2.86 23.12
C ASP A 212 -2.31 3.19 22.28
N ALA A 213 -2.47 3.90 21.16
CA ALA A 213 -1.35 4.41 20.36
C ALA A 213 -0.52 5.45 21.11
N ALA A 214 -1.16 6.40 21.82
CA ALA A 214 -0.49 7.46 22.57
C ALA A 214 0.21 6.95 23.85
N ASP A 215 -0.36 5.96 24.52
CA ASP A 215 0.20 5.36 25.75
C ASP A 215 1.42 4.46 25.46
N THR A 216 1.64 4.12 24.19
CA THR A 216 2.78 3.32 23.79
C THR A 216 3.99 4.21 23.57
N PRO A 217 5.15 3.86 24.16
CA PRO A 217 6.39 4.56 23.87
C PRO A 217 6.64 4.63 22.37
N PRO A 218 7.07 5.79 21.82
CA PRO A 218 7.39 5.90 20.41
C PRO A 218 8.41 4.82 20.07
N GLU A 219 8.15 4.10 18.98
CA GLU A 219 9.10 3.11 18.52
C GLU A 219 10.42 3.79 18.17
N ARG A 220 11.54 3.09 18.35
CA ARG A 220 12.85 3.61 17.95
C ARG A 220 12.81 3.92 16.45
N GLU A 221 12.85 5.20 16.10
CA GLU A 221 12.96 5.64 14.71
C GLU A 221 14.19 4.98 14.09
N LEU A 222 13.95 4.23 13.02
CA LEU A 222 15.00 3.58 12.27
C LEU A 222 15.43 4.54 11.15
N PRO A 223 16.70 4.50 10.75
CA PRO A 223 17.11 5.16 9.51
C PRO A 223 16.25 4.66 8.33
N GLU A 224 15.90 5.55 7.40
CA GLU A 224 15.00 5.23 6.28
C GLU A 224 15.49 4.02 5.49
N GLU A 225 16.81 3.90 5.32
CA GLU A 225 17.45 2.79 4.63
C GLU A 225 17.20 1.44 5.30
N VAL A 226 17.16 1.41 6.64
CA VAL A 226 16.88 0.20 7.44
C VAL A 226 15.40 -0.15 7.34
N GLU A 227 14.51 0.83 7.40
CA GLU A 227 13.07 0.60 7.21
C GLU A 227 12.79 0.02 5.82
N ARG A 228 13.36 0.65 4.78
CA ARG A 228 13.21 0.22 3.39
C ARG A 228 13.74 -1.20 3.17
N LEU A 229 14.87 -1.55 3.79
CA LEU A 229 15.42 -2.91 3.74
C LEU A 229 14.47 -3.94 4.38
N ARG A 230 13.94 -3.64 5.57
CA ARG A 230 12.98 -4.53 6.28
C ARG A 230 11.67 -4.69 5.52
N LEU A 231 11.19 -3.62 4.88
CA LEU A 231 9.99 -3.67 4.05
C LEU A 231 10.23 -4.54 2.80
N ALA A 232 11.38 -4.41 2.15
CA ALA A 232 11.75 -5.27 1.03
C ALA A 232 11.86 -6.75 1.43
N GLU A 233 12.43 -7.03 2.60
CA GLU A 233 12.51 -8.40 3.14
C GLU A 233 11.11 -8.98 3.39
N SER A 234 10.22 -8.20 4.02
CA SER A 234 8.83 -8.60 4.24
C SER A 234 8.08 -8.90 2.93
N LEU A 235 8.32 -8.11 1.87
CA LEU A 235 7.74 -8.38 0.54
C LEU A 235 8.24 -9.70 -0.04
N LEU A 236 9.53 -9.98 0.11
CA LEU A 236 10.10 -11.24 -0.36
C LEU A 236 9.51 -12.45 0.37
N ASP A 237 9.34 -12.37 1.68
CA ASP A 237 8.69 -13.41 2.49
C ASP A 237 7.22 -13.61 2.09
N LYS A 238 6.55 -12.54 1.67
CA LYS A 238 5.20 -12.56 1.07
C LYS A 238 5.18 -12.99 -0.40
N ARG A 239 6.30 -13.54 -0.91
CA ARG A 239 6.46 -14.01 -2.30
C ARG A 239 6.27 -12.91 -3.34
N ASP A 240 6.65 -11.68 -3.03
CA ASP A 240 6.67 -10.54 -3.95
C ASP A 240 8.10 -10.05 -4.22
N PRO A 241 8.89 -10.82 -5.00
CA PRO A 241 10.27 -10.45 -5.28
C PRO A 241 10.39 -9.19 -6.16
N LEU A 242 9.41 -8.89 -7.01
CA LEU A 242 9.43 -7.69 -7.85
C LEU A 242 9.10 -6.43 -7.04
N GLY A 243 8.16 -6.53 -6.10
CA GLY A 243 7.92 -5.49 -5.09
C GLY A 243 9.15 -5.24 -4.23
N ALA A 244 9.79 -6.30 -3.74
CA ALA A 244 11.05 -6.19 -2.99
C ALA A 244 12.13 -5.45 -3.80
N LEU A 245 12.33 -5.80 -5.08
CA LEU A 245 13.27 -5.11 -5.96
C LEU A 245 12.92 -3.66 -6.24
N THR A 246 11.63 -3.32 -6.23
CA THR A 246 11.20 -1.93 -6.36
C THR A 246 11.63 -1.12 -5.14
N LEU A 247 11.39 -1.62 -3.93
CA LEU A 247 11.82 -0.95 -2.70
C LEU A 247 13.35 -0.94 -2.53
N LEU A 248 14.05 -1.98 -3.00
CA LEU A 248 15.51 -2.06 -2.98
C LEU A 248 16.21 -1.12 -3.95
N ARG A 249 15.51 -0.57 -4.97
CA ARG A 249 16.17 0.19 -6.04
C ARG A 249 17.00 1.38 -5.51
N PRO A 250 16.49 2.24 -4.60
CA PRO A 250 17.32 3.31 -4.04
C PRO A 250 18.46 2.79 -3.18
N LEU A 251 18.24 1.71 -2.40
CA LEU A 251 19.29 1.09 -1.59
C LEU A 251 20.42 0.51 -2.45
N LEU A 252 20.11 -0.03 -3.62
CA LEU A 252 21.12 -0.52 -4.56
C LEU A 252 21.92 0.62 -5.19
N ALA A 253 21.32 1.81 -5.33
CA ALA A 253 22.02 2.98 -5.84
C ALA A 253 22.97 3.59 -4.79
N ASP A 254 22.50 3.75 -3.56
CA ASP A 254 23.20 4.49 -2.51
C ASP A 254 24.06 3.58 -1.60
N HIS A 255 23.65 2.32 -1.44
CA HIS A 255 24.23 1.33 -0.53
C HIS A 255 24.52 -0.01 -1.24
N GLY A 256 24.77 0.01 -2.55
CA GLY A 256 24.94 -1.20 -3.37
C GLY A 256 26.13 -2.09 -3.00
N THR A 257 27.05 -1.62 -2.14
CA THR A 257 28.16 -2.40 -1.61
C THR A 257 27.81 -3.14 -0.31
N GLU A 258 26.73 -2.74 0.37
CA GLU A 258 26.35 -3.29 1.66
C GLU A 258 25.86 -4.74 1.53
N TRP A 259 26.43 -5.62 2.36
CA TRP A 259 26.20 -7.06 2.28
C TRP A 259 24.71 -7.42 2.33
N SER A 260 23.97 -6.86 3.28
CA SER A 260 22.55 -7.15 3.48
C SER A 260 21.68 -6.75 2.29
N VAL A 261 21.97 -5.60 1.66
CA VAL A 261 21.29 -5.11 0.46
C VAL A 261 21.54 -6.06 -0.71
N ARG A 262 22.81 -6.45 -0.92
CA ARG A 262 23.22 -7.34 -2.02
C ARG A 262 22.63 -8.74 -1.87
N VAL A 263 22.67 -9.32 -0.67
CA VAL A 263 22.08 -10.64 -0.39
C VAL A 263 20.57 -10.61 -0.64
N LEU A 264 19.87 -9.57 -0.16
CA LEU A 264 18.43 -9.47 -0.38
C LEU A 264 18.07 -9.28 -1.86
N ALA A 265 18.85 -8.48 -2.59
CA ALA A 265 18.70 -8.33 -4.04
C ALA A 265 18.94 -9.64 -4.79
N ALA A 266 19.99 -10.41 -4.44
CA ALA A 266 20.27 -11.71 -5.03
C ALA A 266 19.11 -12.70 -4.83
N ARG A 267 18.56 -12.76 -3.61
CA ARG A 267 17.35 -13.56 -3.30
C ARG A 267 16.18 -13.12 -4.18
N ALA A 268 15.93 -11.82 -4.28
CA ALA A 268 14.83 -11.28 -5.07
C ALA A 268 15.01 -11.51 -6.58
N TYR A 269 16.23 -11.41 -7.13
CA TYR A 269 16.53 -11.78 -8.52
C TYR A 269 16.25 -13.26 -8.79
N TYR A 270 16.67 -14.14 -7.90
CA TYR A 270 16.39 -15.57 -8.01
C TYR A 270 14.88 -15.84 -8.04
N HIS A 271 14.13 -15.33 -7.06
CA HIS A 271 12.70 -15.55 -6.96
C HIS A 271 11.88 -14.89 -8.08
N SER A 272 12.40 -13.83 -8.71
CA SER A 272 11.79 -13.19 -9.89
C SER A 272 12.30 -13.75 -11.24
N ALA A 273 13.05 -14.86 -11.22
CA ALA A 273 13.62 -15.50 -12.42
C ALA A 273 14.60 -14.64 -13.24
N GLN A 274 15.17 -13.59 -12.63
CA GLN A 274 16.27 -12.82 -13.20
C GLN A 274 17.61 -13.55 -12.96
N LEU A 275 17.72 -14.77 -13.47
CA LEU A 275 18.76 -15.74 -13.09
C LEU A 275 20.17 -15.26 -13.38
N GLU A 276 20.38 -14.47 -14.44
CA GLU A 276 21.70 -13.95 -14.77
C GLU A 276 22.18 -12.89 -13.78
N ARG A 277 21.28 -12.01 -13.34
CA ARG A 277 21.56 -11.04 -12.27
C ARG A 277 21.79 -11.74 -10.95
N ALA A 278 20.96 -12.75 -10.63
CA ALA A 278 21.11 -13.57 -9.43
C ALA A 278 22.49 -14.25 -9.42
N ARG A 279 22.87 -14.91 -10.51
CA ARG A 279 24.15 -15.60 -10.65
C ARG A 279 25.32 -14.65 -10.45
N THR A 280 25.35 -13.54 -11.19
CA THR A 280 26.44 -12.55 -11.12
C THR A 280 26.64 -12.05 -9.69
N GLU A 281 25.54 -11.74 -9.01
CA GLU A 281 25.57 -11.27 -7.62
C GLU A 281 26.06 -12.36 -6.67
N LEU A 282 25.54 -13.58 -6.80
CA LEU A 282 25.86 -14.72 -5.94
C LEU A 282 27.30 -15.23 -6.14
N GLU A 283 27.83 -15.22 -7.36
CA GLU A 283 29.24 -15.52 -7.64
C GLU A 283 30.15 -14.53 -6.89
N SER A 284 29.82 -13.23 -6.92
CA SER A 284 30.55 -12.23 -6.15
C SER A 284 30.41 -12.45 -4.64
N LEU A 285 29.21 -12.65 -4.11
CA LEU A 285 28.97 -12.81 -2.68
C LEU A 285 29.63 -14.09 -2.12
N THR A 286 29.50 -15.22 -2.82
CA THR A 286 30.13 -16.49 -2.41
C THR A 286 31.66 -16.48 -2.53
N ALA A 287 32.24 -15.62 -3.37
CA ALA A 287 33.68 -15.42 -3.39
C ALA A 287 34.19 -14.67 -2.14
N HIS A 288 33.38 -13.76 -1.58
CA HIS A 288 33.71 -13.01 -0.35
C HIS A 288 33.44 -13.82 0.92
N SER A 289 32.35 -14.59 0.96
CA SER A 289 31.98 -15.47 2.09
C SER A 289 31.78 -16.91 1.59
N PRO A 290 32.88 -17.65 1.37
CA PRO A 290 32.83 -18.99 0.79
C PRO A 290 32.21 -20.05 1.71
N ASP A 291 32.07 -19.74 3.00
CA ASP A 291 31.53 -20.51 4.12
C ASP A 291 30.05 -20.23 4.40
N ASP A 292 29.41 -19.30 3.69
CA ASP A 292 27.97 -19.07 3.81
C ASP A 292 27.18 -20.17 3.07
N ALA A 293 26.64 -21.10 3.86
CA ALA A 293 25.87 -22.25 3.35
C ALA A 293 24.62 -21.83 2.55
N TYR A 294 23.98 -20.73 2.94
CA TYR A 294 22.78 -20.23 2.28
C TYR A 294 23.12 -19.67 0.89
N LEU A 295 24.18 -18.87 0.78
CA LEU A 295 24.62 -18.33 -0.51
C LEU A 295 25.10 -19.43 -1.46
N ARG A 296 25.81 -20.44 -0.95
CA ARG A 296 26.20 -21.63 -1.72
C ARG A 296 24.97 -22.36 -2.26
N LEU A 297 23.97 -22.58 -1.41
CA LEU A 297 22.72 -23.22 -1.82
C LEU A 297 22.03 -22.41 -2.92
N LEU A 298 21.88 -21.10 -2.72
CA LEU A 298 21.18 -20.22 -3.64
C LEU A 298 21.90 -20.11 -5.00
N LEU A 299 23.23 -20.05 -5.01
CA LEU A 299 24.03 -20.08 -6.25
C LEU A 299 23.85 -21.41 -6.99
N GLY A 300 23.96 -22.53 -6.27
CA GLY A 300 23.73 -23.86 -6.84
C GLY A 300 22.35 -23.99 -7.47
N ARG A 301 21.29 -23.56 -6.78
CA ARG A 301 19.91 -23.56 -7.30
C ARG A 301 19.73 -22.62 -8.50
N THR A 302 20.43 -21.49 -8.50
CA THR A 302 20.41 -20.56 -9.64
C THR A 302 21.01 -21.22 -10.89
N LEU A 303 22.17 -21.87 -10.75
CA LEU A 303 22.84 -22.59 -11.84
C LEU A 303 22.00 -23.78 -12.34
N GLU A 304 21.35 -24.54 -11.46
CA GLU A 304 20.40 -25.59 -11.86
C GLU A 304 19.27 -25.03 -12.73
N ARG A 305 18.65 -23.91 -12.32
CA ARG A 305 17.57 -23.26 -13.08
C ARG A 305 18.03 -22.65 -14.41
N GLN A 306 19.33 -22.39 -14.57
CA GLN A 306 19.93 -21.99 -15.84
C GLN A 306 20.31 -23.19 -16.74
N GLY A 307 20.10 -24.43 -16.30
CA GLY A 307 20.50 -25.62 -17.05
C GLY A 307 22.01 -25.92 -16.97
N ARG A 308 22.67 -25.52 -15.88
CA ARG A 308 24.13 -25.70 -15.66
C ARG A 308 24.41 -26.65 -14.48
N PRO A 309 23.93 -27.92 -14.50
CA PRO A 309 24.00 -28.82 -13.35
C PRO A 309 25.43 -29.20 -12.95
N ALA A 310 26.36 -29.28 -13.91
CA ALA A 310 27.76 -29.58 -13.64
C ALA A 310 28.43 -28.50 -12.77
N GLU A 311 28.08 -27.24 -13.01
CA GLU A 311 28.58 -26.09 -12.25
C GLU A 311 27.83 -25.91 -10.94
N ALA A 312 26.56 -26.31 -10.87
CA ALA A 312 25.77 -26.28 -9.64
C ALA A 312 26.27 -27.31 -8.59
N ALA A 313 26.67 -28.49 -9.02
CA ALA A 313 26.94 -29.63 -8.14
C ALA A 313 27.97 -29.35 -7.02
N PRO A 314 29.12 -28.69 -7.27
CA PRO A 314 30.05 -28.32 -6.20
C PRO A 314 29.40 -27.42 -5.13
N HIS A 315 28.64 -26.41 -5.55
CA HIS A 315 27.98 -25.48 -4.62
C HIS A 315 26.93 -26.17 -3.76
N LEU A 316 26.11 -27.05 -4.34
CA LEU A 316 25.08 -27.79 -3.62
C LEU A 316 25.67 -28.79 -2.62
N ARG A 317 26.76 -29.46 -2.97
CA ARG A 317 27.48 -30.36 -2.05
C ARG A 317 28.08 -29.62 -0.87
N LEU A 318 28.73 -28.48 -1.12
CA LEU A 318 29.30 -27.64 -0.06
C LEU A 318 28.20 -27.13 0.89
N ALA A 319 27.10 -26.62 0.34
CA ALA A 319 25.97 -26.16 1.14
C ALA A 319 25.37 -27.28 2.00
N ALA A 320 25.25 -28.51 1.46
CA ALA A 320 24.76 -29.66 2.21
C ALA A 320 25.70 -30.06 3.36
N ALA A 321 27.02 -30.06 3.11
CA ALA A 321 28.00 -30.39 4.14
C ALA A 321 28.01 -29.36 5.27
N MET A 322 28.00 -28.05 4.95
CA MET A 322 28.02 -26.98 5.95
C MET A 322 26.81 -27.00 6.90
N ARG A 323 25.63 -27.37 6.39
CA ARG A 323 24.40 -27.45 7.21
C ARG A 323 24.36 -28.67 8.12
N GLN A 324 25.15 -29.71 7.85
CA GLN A 324 25.26 -30.88 8.74
C GLN A 324 26.10 -30.60 9.99
N ASP A 325 26.93 -29.55 9.96
CA ASP A 325 27.78 -29.14 11.09
C ASP A 325 27.04 -28.15 12.04
N GLU A 326 25.82 -27.70 11.69
CA GLU A 326 25.00 -26.76 12.47
C GLU A 326 23.92 -27.44 13.35
N GLU A 327 23.69 -28.76 13.19
CA GLU A 327 22.76 -29.60 13.99
C GLU A 327 23.48 -30.33 15.13
#